data_AF-A0A6J0KCP0-F1
#
_entry.id   AF-A0A6J0KCP0-F1
#
_cell.length_a   1.000
_cell.length_b   1.000
_cell.length_c   1.000
_cell.angle_alpha   90.00
_cell.angle_beta   90.00
_cell.angle_gamma   90.00
#
_symmetry.space_group_name_H-M   'P 1'
#
loop_
_entity.id
_entity.type
_entity.pdbx_description
1 polymer ?
#
loop_
_entity_poly.entity_id
_entity_poly.type
_entity_poly.pdbx_seq_one_letter_code
_entity_poly.pdbx_strand_id
1 'polypeptide(L)'
;MSSSSGNRSNNNGASSSYPPPPITSSRLYIANKAKEILATRDAAGITKLITNLCYAKEADESSNLLYETFKKHFPNLLAVKLIHAYRFMTTTTAFPSSSRSCVRSYSLDLLTSLLIDLEESNVALKTEALNDIKEHLNACLAQQETSDREFKLLTRIVSRVSVDFFIESIPWDELSSFIVSLDDKKMLLMFGELPTVLDEDFLKPLLENDLGFKIVKGLLDQDCEEWCLALEAGFNLMLQLINLERKDLVWDSVYAIVSSVWEMVNVRKRDVVVRKGLLRLVRKVRGEALRFRGAEYEFVTRLALMIERVDGLGDDTKIAAKMIRDVLDRYYMGGTGLDSSGFIQSLIGTHHSA
;
A
#
# COMPACT_ATOMS: atom_id res chain seq x y z
N MET A 1 30.00 -53.11 63.17
CA MET A 1 29.28 -54.13 62.39
C MET A 1 27.98 -53.51 61.88
N SER A 2 27.76 -53.63 60.57
CA SER A 2 26.44 -53.64 59.89
C SER A 2 25.67 -52.32 59.68
N SER A 3 26.02 -51.64 58.60
CA SER A 3 25.21 -51.41 57.37
C SER A 3 23.71 -51.04 57.44
N SER A 4 23.39 -49.88 56.82
CA SER A 4 22.62 -49.74 55.55
C SER A 4 21.31 -48.93 55.55
N SER A 5 21.27 -48.00 54.58
CA SER A 5 20.17 -47.64 53.68
C SER A 5 18.99 -46.77 54.17
N GLY A 6 18.84 -45.59 53.55
CA GLY A 6 17.59 -44.82 53.55
C GLY A 6 17.68 -43.46 52.85
N ASN A 7 17.60 -43.47 51.51
CA ASN A 7 17.48 -42.31 50.61
C ASN A 7 16.24 -41.44 50.93
N ARG A 8 16.36 -40.10 50.88
CA ARG A 8 15.33 -39.20 50.33
C ARG A 8 15.90 -37.83 49.96
N SER A 9 15.96 -37.62 48.64
CA SER A 9 16.12 -36.35 47.96
C SER A 9 14.93 -35.42 48.23
N ASN A 10 15.17 -34.11 48.35
CA ASN A 10 14.37 -33.13 47.62
C ASN A 10 15.09 -31.79 47.44
N ASN A 11 15.26 -31.47 46.16
CA ASN A 11 15.53 -30.18 45.52
C ASN A 11 14.78 -29.00 46.16
N ASN A 12 15.40 -27.82 46.18
CA ASN A 12 14.96 -26.68 45.37
C ASN A 12 15.85 -25.45 45.59
N GLY A 13 16.51 -25.02 44.52
CA GLY A 13 17.31 -23.80 44.48
C GLY A 13 18.08 -23.65 43.19
N ALA A 14 17.52 -24.11 42.07
CA ALA A 14 18.08 -23.82 40.75
C ALA A 14 17.86 -22.32 40.49
N SER A 15 18.90 -21.52 40.74
CA SER A 15 19.04 -20.21 40.14
C SER A 15 18.93 -20.38 38.63
N SER A 16 17.82 -19.89 38.09
CA SER A 16 17.65 -19.69 36.66
C SER A 16 18.64 -18.61 36.22
N SER A 17 19.84 -19.03 35.86
CA SER A 17 20.86 -18.19 35.24
C SER A 17 20.50 -18.02 33.77
N TYR A 18 19.53 -17.16 33.48
CA TYR A 18 19.49 -16.58 32.14
C TYR A 18 20.75 -15.71 32.01
N PRO A 19 21.60 -15.92 30.98
CA PRO A 19 22.70 -15.02 30.74
C PRO A 19 22.12 -13.61 30.53
N PRO A 20 22.77 -12.56 31.08
CA PRO A 20 22.32 -11.20 30.86
C PRO A 20 22.23 -10.95 29.34
N PRO A 21 21.20 -10.24 28.87
CA PRO A 21 21.05 -9.97 27.45
C PRO A 21 22.31 -9.30 26.90
N PRO A 22 22.69 -9.60 25.64
CA PRO A 22 23.88 -9.01 25.02
C PRO A 22 23.90 -7.48 25.20
N ILE A 23 25.08 -6.89 25.42
CA ILE A 23 25.23 -5.43 25.59
C ILE A 23 24.62 -4.65 24.41
N THR A 24 24.65 -5.25 23.22
CA THR A 24 24.05 -4.77 21.97
C THR A 24 22.52 -4.76 21.96
N SER A 25 21.87 -5.39 22.93
CA SER A 25 20.42 -5.41 23.14
C SER A 25 19.98 -4.50 24.30
N SER A 26 20.92 -3.80 24.95
CA SER A 26 20.58 -2.85 26.02
C SER A 26 19.85 -1.62 25.46
N ARG A 27 18.82 -1.14 26.16
CA ARG A 27 18.01 0.02 25.73
C ARG A 27 18.86 1.27 25.46
N LEU A 28 19.89 1.51 26.27
CA LEU A 28 20.78 2.66 26.12
C LEU A 28 21.65 2.54 24.86
N TYR A 29 22.16 1.34 24.55
CA TYR A 29 22.90 1.08 23.31
C TYR A 29 22.01 1.31 22.08
N ILE A 30 20.80 0.73 22.10
CA ILE A 30 19.83 0.88 21.00
C ILE A 30 19.46 2.34 20.79
N ALA A 31 19.17 3.09 21.86
CA ALA A 31 18.84 4.52 21.77
C ALA A 31 20.00 5.36 21.22
N ASN A 32 21.24 5.08 21.65
CA ASN A 32 22.42 5.80 21.16
C ASN A 32 22.68 5.50 19.68
N LYS A 33 22.60 4.23 19.28
CA LYS A 33 22.77 3.80 17.88
C LYS A 33 21.65 4.33 16.99
N ALA A 34 20.43 4.40 17.52
CA ALA A 34 19.30 5.04 16.85
C ALA A 34 19.60 6.50 16.56
N LYS A 35 20.01 7.26 17.59
CA LYS A 35 20.38 8.67 17.45
C LYS A 35 21.51 8.89 16.44
N GLU A 36 22.51 8.02 16.43
CA GLU A 36 23.64 8.09 15.49
C GLU A 36 23.17 7.94 14.03
N ILE A 37 22.44 6.87 13.71
CA ILE A 37 21.94 6.60 12.35
C ILE A 37 20.98 7.70 11.86
N LEU A 38 20.18 8.25 12.76
CA LEU A 38 19.24 9.32 12.45
C LEU A 38 19.93 10.68 12.27
N ALA A 39 21.03 10.92 12.99
CA ALA A 39 21.77 12.19 12.92
C ALA A 39 22.69 12.28 11.69
N THR A 40 23.15 11.16 11.14
CA THR A 40 23.95 11.19 9.90
C THR A 40 23.08 11.54 8.72
N ARG A 41 23.62 12.23 7.70
CA ARG A 41 22.90 12.49 6.44
C ARG A 41 23.01 11.33 5.44
N ASP A 42 24.07 10.53 5.55
CA ASP A 42 24.29 9.41 4.63
C ASP A 42 23.28 8.27 4.80
N ALA A 43 23.29 7.36 3.82
CA ALA A 43 22.48 6.14 3.82
C ALA A 43 23.20 4.94 4.45
N ALA A 44 24.46 5.07 4.89
CA ALA A 44 25.29 3.92 5.25
C ALA A 44 24.77 3.20 6.49
N GLY A 45 24.43 3.95 7.55
CA GLY A 45 23.91 3.41 8.81
C GLY A 45 22.58 2.66 8.62
N ILE A 46 21.64 3.28 7.91
CA ILE A 46 20.34 2.67 7.62
C ILE A 46 20.47 1.47 6.65
N THR A 47 21.34 1.58 5.65
CA THR A 47 21.61 0.48 4.70
C THR A 47 22.15 -0.74 5.41
N LYS A 48 23.10 -0.56 6.35
CA LYS A 48 23.63 -1.65 7.16
C LYS A 48 22.53 -2.30 8.02
N LEU A 49 21.65 -1.50 8.62
CA LEU A 49 20.51 -2.02 9.38
C LEU A 49 19.59 -2.87 8.50
N ILE A 50 19.16 -2.36 7.34
CA ILE A 50 18.29 -3.09 6.40
C ILE A 50 18.98 -4.36 5.89
N THR A 51 20.27 -4.30 5.60
CA THR A 51 21.05 -5.46 5.15
C THR A 51 21.06 -6.54 6.23
N ASN A 52 21.27 -6.16 7.49
CA ASN A 52 21.19 -7.08 8.62
C ASN A 52 19.78 -7.67 8.73
N LEU A 53 18.71 -6.87 8.70
CA LEU A 53 17.33 -7.36 8.76
C LEU A 53 16.99 -8.32 7.61
N CYS A 54 17.49 -8.02 6.40
CA CYS A 54 17.24 -8.81 5.19
C CYS A 54 17.92 -10.18 5.21
N TYR A 55 19.10 -10.29 5.83
CA TYR A 55 19.92 -11.50 5.85
C TYR A 55 20.10 -12.13 7.23
N ALA A 56 19.47 -11.57 8.27
CA ALA A 56 19.60 -12.06 9.62
C ALA A 56 19.11 -13.51 9.71
N LYS A 57 19.96 -14.36 10.29
CA LYS A 57 19.48 -15.59 10.93
C LYS A 57 18.75 -15.19 12.22
N GLU A 58 17.85 -16.04 12.71
CA GLU A 58 16.93 -15.84 13.87
C GLU A 58 17.53 -15.22 15.16
N ALA A 59 18.85 -15.02 15.25
CA ALA A 59 19.58 -14.50 16.41
C ALA A 59 19.96 -13.01 16.38
N ASP A 60 19.71 -12.23 15.31
CA ASP A 60 19.99 -10.76 15.33
C ASP A 60 18.83 -9.94 15.90
N GLU A 61 18.49 -10.21 17.18
CA GLU A 61 17.48 -9.46 17.93
C GLU A 61 17.81 -7.96 18.02
N SER A 62 19.09 -7.59 17.90
CA SER A 62 19.54 -6.20 18.06
C SER A 62 19.09 -5.30 16.90
N SER A 63 19.15 -5.80 15.66
CA SER A 63 18.69 -5.07 14.48
C SER A 63 17.16 -4.93 14.48
N ASN A 64 16.44 -5.99 14.84
CA ASN A 64 14.98 -5.93 15.00
C ASN A 64 14.57 -4.92 16.08
N LEU A 65 15.17 -4.98 17.26
CA LEU A 65 14.87 -4.05 18.35
C LEU A 65 15.17 -2.60 17.97
N LEU A 66 16.24 -2.36 17.21
CA LEU A 66 16.58 -1.04 16.71
C LEU A 66 15.55 -0.53 15.69
N TYR A 67 15.12 -1.37 14.75
CA TYR A 67 14.08 -1.01 13.79
C TYR A 67 12.74 -0.70 14.48
N GLU A 68 12.30 -1.55 15.41
CA GLU A 68 11.08 -1.31 16.19
C GLU A 68 11.16 -0.02 17.02
N THR A 69 12.35 0.31 17.54
CA THR A 69 12.58 1.59 18.23
C THR A 69 12.42 2.77 17.27
N PHE A 70 12.93 2.69 16.05
CA PHE A 70 12.72 3.73 15.03
C PHE A 70 11.26 3.87 14.63
N LYS A 71 10.61 2.76 14.31
CA LYS A 71 9.20 2.72 13.91
C LYS A 71 8.32 3.38 14.97
N LYS A 72 8.57 3.10 16.25
CA LYS A 72 7.81 3.65 17.37
C LYS A 72 8.07 5.13 17.65
N HIS A 73 9.33 5.56 17.64
CA HIS A 73 9.73 6.88 18.17
C HIS A 73 10.04 7.92 17.09
N PHE A 74 10.43 7.47 15.89
CA PHE A 74 10.88 8.34 14.80
C PHE A 74 10.33 7.89 13.43
N PRO A 75 9.02 7.60 13.28
CA PRO A 75 8.47 7.03 12.04
C PRO A 75 8.70 7.92 10.82
N ASN A 76 8.55 9.23 10.95
CA ASN A 76 8.77 10.19 9.87
C ASN A 76 10.20 10.14 9.32
N LEU A 77 11.19 10.17 10.22
CA LEU A 77 12.59 10.13 9.84
C LEU A 77 12.99 8.74 9.33
N LEU A 78 12.41 7.68 9.89
CA LEU A 78 12.58 6.33 9.37
C LEU A 78 12.06 6.23 7.93
N ALA A 79 10.89 6.79 7.62
CA ALA A 79 10.34 6.79 6.26
C ALA A 79 11.31 7.45 5.27
N VAL A 80 11.80 8.66 5.58
CA VAL A 80 12.83 9.37 4.79
C VAL A 80 14.06 8.48 4.58
N LYS A 81 14.57 7.87 5.65
CA LYS A 81 15.77 7.03 5.62
C LYS A 81 15.59 5.75 4.81
N LEU A 82 14.41 5.13 4.83
CA LEU A 82 14.12 3.93 4.04
C LEU A 82 14.05 4.25 2.54
N ILE A 83 13.45 5.37 2.15
CA ILE A 83 13.44 5.81 0.73
C ILE A 83 14.86 6.17 0.29
N HIS A 84 15.62 6.87 1.14
CA HIS A 84 17.01 7.20 0.85
C HIS A 84 17.88 5.94 0.70
N ALA A 85 17.68 4.91 1.54
CA ALA A 85 18.35 3.62 1.40
C ALA A 85 18.02 2.93 0.07
N TYR A 86 16.74 2.89 -0.33
CA TYR A 86 16.32 2.37 -1.62
C TYR A 86 17.06 3.07 -2.77
N ARG A 87 17.07 4.40 -2.78
CA ARG A 87 17.77 5.22 -3.78
C ARG A 87 19.29 5.01 -3.77
N PHE A 88 19.89 4.90 -2.59
CA PHE A 88 21.33 4.66 -2.48
C PHE A 88 21.71 3.29 -3.07
N MET A 89 20.88 2.27 -2.83
CA MET A 89 21.11 0.92 -3.34
C MET A 89 20.99 0.81 -4.86
N THR A 90 20.24 1.69 -5.52
CA THR A 90 20.20 1.73 -6.99
C THR A 90 21.49 2.27 -7.59
N THR A 91 22.09 3.28 -6.96
CA THR A 91 23.28 3.96 -7.52
C THR A 91 24.61 3.35 -7.06
N THR A 92 24.65 2.65 -5.94
CA THR A 92 25.91 2.17 -5.35
C THR A 92 26.46 0.94 -6.06
N THR A 93 27.77 0.91 -6.28
CA THR A 93 28.53 -0.23 -6.81
C THR A 93 29.23 -1.04 -5.70
N ALA A 94 29.06 -0.64 -4.44
CA ALA A 94 29.78 -1.22 -3.30
C ALA A 94 29.35 -2.66 -2.94
N PHE A 95 28.24 -3.15 -3.52
CA PHE A 95 27.67 -4.46 -3.22
C PHE A 95 27.43 -5.28 -4.49
N PRO A 96 27.51 -6.64 -4.44
CA PRO A 96 27.15 -7.50 -5.55
C PRO A 96 25.70 -7.26 -6.01
N SER A 97 25.46 -7.27 -7.33
CA SER A 97 24.13 -6.95 -7.91
C SER A 97 22.98 -7.78 -7.36
N SER A 98 23.20 -9.07 -7.06
CA SER A 98 22.18 -9.93 -6.46
C SER A 98 21.81 -9.50 -5.03
N SER A 99 22.79 -9.09 -4.23
CA SER A 99 22.55 -8.63 -2.87
C SER A 99 21.90 -7.25 -2.84
N ARG A 100 22.31 -6.35 -3.75
CA ARG A 100 21.70 -5.02 -3.92
C ARG A 100 20.21 -5.12 -4.20
N SER A 101 19.81 -5.96 -5.15
CA SER A 101 18.40 -6.10 -5.54
C SER A 101 17.53 -6.54 -4.36
N CYS A 102 18.01 -7.51 -3.57
CA CYS A 102 17.30 -8.03 -2.40
C CYS A 102 17.11 -6.97 -1.31
N VAL A 103 18.19 -6.29 -0.89
CA VAL A 103 18.13 -5.24 0.13
C VAL A 103 17.32 -4.02 -0.35
N ARG A 104 17.43 -3.69 -1.65
CA ARG A 104 16.66 -2.62 -2.28
C ARG A 104 15.16 -2.90 -2.19
N SER A 105 14.69 -4.06 -2.65
CA SER A 105 13.29 -4.45 -2.57
C SER A 105 12.80 -4.51 -1.11
N TYR A 106 13.63 -5.06 -0.21
CA TYR A 106 13.30 -5.14 1.21
C TYR A 106 13.15 -3.77 1.88
N SER A 107 13.89 -2.75 1.42
CA SER A 107 13.74 -1.36 1.89
C SER A 107 12.33 -0.82 1.58
N LEU A 108 11.77 -1.13 0.41
CA LEU A 108 10.40 -0.75 0.03
C LEU A 108 9.36 -1.54 0.81
N ASP A 109 9.61 -2.84 1.07
CA ASP A 109 8.72 -3.66 1.88
C ASP A 109 8.61 -3.10 3.32
N LEU A 110 9.74 -2.75 3.94
CA LEU A 110 9.78 -2.10 5.27
C LEU A 110 9.05 -0.76 5.29
N LEU A 111 9.26 0.06 4.26
CA LEU A 111 8.58 1.35 4.14
C LEU A 111 7.07 1.18 3.98
N THR A 112 6.64 0.23 3.14
CA THR A 112 5.22 -0.08 2.94
C THR A 112 4.58 -0.52 4.26
N SER A 113 5.24 -1.41 5.02
CA SER A 113 4.79 -1.81 6.35
C SER A 113 4.64 -0.61 7.27
N LEU A 114 5.70 0.21 7.39
CA LEU A 114 5.70 1.40 8.24
C LEU A 114 4.52 2.33 7.93
N LEU A 115 4.25 2.59 6.65
CA LEU A 115 3.16 3.46 6.23
C LEU A 115 1.77 2.87 6.52
N ILE A 116 1.60 1.55 6.42
CA ILE A 116 0.39 0.85 6.84
C ILE A 116 0.19 0.98 8.36
N ASP A 117 1.24 0.73 9.15
CA ASP A 117 1.18 0.85 10.61
C ASP A 117 0.77 2.27 11.06
N LEU A 118 1.27 3.29 10.34
CA LEU A 118 0.90 4.69 10.56
C LEU A 118 -0.56 4.96 10.20
N GLU A 119 -1.04 4.44 9.07
CA GLU A 119 -2.45 4.54 8.67
C GLU A 119 -3.39 3.89 9.68
N GLU A 120 -3.11 2.65 10.09
CA GLU A 120 -3.91 1.91 11.09
C GLU A 120 -3.92 2.62 12.45
N SER A 121 -2.85 3.34 12.78
CA SER A 121 -2.74 4.15 13.99
C SER A 121 -3.35 5.55 13.86
N ASN A 122 -3.91 5.91 12.68
CA ASN A 122 -4.36 7.27 12.34
C ASN A 122 -3.28 8.34 12.58
N VAL A 123 -2.02 8.01 12.30
CA VAL A 123 -0.88 8.92 12.42
C VAL A 123 -0.49 9.41 11.03
N ALA A 124 -0.63 10.71 10.80
CA ALA A 124 -0.16 11.35 9.58
C ALA A 124 1.37 11.51 9.59
N LEU A 125 1.97 11.53 8.40
CA LEU A 125 3.33 12.01 8.25
C LEU A 125 3.38 13.52 8.56
N LYS A 126 4.43 13.94 9.25
CA LYS A 126 4.62 15.34 9.62
C LYS A 126 5.05 16.17 8.41
N THR A 127 4.52 17.39 8.32
CA THR A 127 4.82 18.36 7.25
C THR A 127 6.31 18.58 7.05
N GLU A 128 7.13 18.60 8.11
CA GLU A 128 8.58 18.80 7.98
C GLU A 128 9.27 17.65 7.25
N ALA A 129 8.75 16.41 7.37
CA ALA A 129 9.31 15.24 6.70
C ALA A 129 8.75 15.05 5.28
N LEU A 130 7.59 15.61 4.97
CA LEU A 130 6.96 15.47 3.66
C LEU A 130 7.91 15.96 2.55
N ASN A 131 8.49 17.15 2.66
CA ASN A 131 9.38 17.69 1.63
C ASN A 131 10.57 16.76 1.31
N ASP A 132 11.23 16.21 2.35
CA ASP A 132 12.32 15.24 2.17
C ASP A 132 11.81 13.96 1.49
N ILE A 133 10.64 13.47 1.90
CA ILE A 133 9.99 12.30 1.27
C ILE A 133 9.69 12.57 -0.21
N LYS A 134 9.11 13.74 -0.55
CA LYS A 134 8.80 14.14 -1.93
C LYS A 134 10.06 14.18 -2.78
N GLU A 135 11.12 14.83 -2.32
CA GLU A 135 12.38 14.91 -3.05
C GLU A 135 12.93 13.50 -3.34
N HIS A 136 12.96 12.64 -2.32
CA HIS A 136 13.44 11.28 -2.48
C HIS A 136 12.56 10.44 -3.40
N LEU A 137 11.23 10.53 -3.28
CA LEU A 137 10.30 9.80 -4.15
C LEU A 137 10.39 10.26 -5.59
N ASN A 138 10.43 11.57 -5.86
CA ASN A 138 10.61 12.10 -7.21
C ASN A 138 11.90 11.55 -7.85
N ALA A 139 13.00 11.54 -7.08
CA ALA A 139 14.26 10.97 -7.55
C ALA A 139 14.19 9.44 -7.77
N CYS A 140 13.34 8.71 -7.05
CA CYS A 140 13.12 7.29 -7.27
C CYS A 140 12.26 7.03 -8.52
N LEU A 141 11.19 7.79 -8.70
CA LEU A 141 10.29 7.68 -9.85
C LEU A 141 10.99 8.01 -11.17
N ALA A 142 11.91 8.99 -11.16
CA ALA A 142 12.71 9.33 -12.33
C ALA A 142 13.70 8.22 -12.78
N GLN A 143 13.93 7.19 -11.96
CA GLN A 143 14.84 6.08 -12.32
C GLN A 143 14.13 5.07 -13.23
N GLN A 144 14.72 4.79 -14.39
CA GLN A 144 14.11 3.93 -15.41
C GLN A 144 14.24 2.41 -15.11
N GLU A 145 15.11 2.01 -14.17
CA GLU A 145 15.39 0.59 -13.84
C GLU A 145 14.59 0.05 -12.66
N THR A 146 13.26 0.25 -12.68
CA THR A 146 12.36 -0.30 -11.67
C THR A 146 11.70 -1.58 -12.17
N SER A 147 11.83 -2.69 -11.44
CA SER A 147 11.08 -3.91 -11.75
C SER A 147 9.57 -3.70 -11.52
N ASP A 148 8.71 -4.47 -12.18
CA ASP A 148 7.24 -4.35 -12.00
C ASP A 148 6.80 -4.50 -10.53
N ARG A 149 7.49 -5.35 -9.76
CA ARG A 149 7.24 -5.50 -8.32
C ARG A 149 7.55 -4.21 -7.57
N GLU A 150 8.71 -3.63 -7.81
CA GLU A 150 9.14 -2.40 -7.16
C GLU A 150 8.28 -1.21 -7.60
N PHE A 151 7.86 -1.17 -8.86
CA PHE A 151 6.94 -0.15 -9.36
C PHE A 151 5.59 -0.21 -8.64
N LYS A 152 5.05 -1.41 -8.41
CA LYS A 152 3.84 -1.61 -7.60
C LYS A 152 4.03 -1.16 -6.15
N LEU A 153 5.17 -1.45 -5.53
CA LEU A 153 5.48 -0.99 -4.17
C LEU A 153 5.59 0.53 -4.11
N LEU A 154 6.35 1.14 -5.03
CA LEU A 154 6.48 2.59 -5.14
C LEU A 154 5.12 3.24 -5.37
N THR A 155 4.26 2.67 -6.21
CA THR A 155 2.90 3.17 -6.44
C THR A 155 2.09 3.22 -5.14
N ARG A 156 2.14 2.16 -4.32
CA ARG A 156 1.45 2.14 -3.01
C ARG A 156 2.02 3.15 -2.03
N ILE A 157 3.35 3.28 -1.99
CA ILE A 157 4.05 4.27 -1.17
C ILE A 157 3.63 5.69 -1.57
N VAL A 158 3.67 5.99 -2.87
CA VAL A 158 3.24 7.28 -3.43
C VAL A 158 1.78 7.55 -3.09
N SER A 159 0.89 6.59 -3.29
CA SER A 159 -0.53 6.72 -2.94
C SER A 159 -0.72 7.10 -1.47
N ARG A 160 -0.11 6.35 -0.55
CA ARG A 160 -0.27 6.59 0.89
C ARG A 160 0.35 7.92 1.33
N VAL A 161 1.52 8.27 0.80
CA VAL A 161 2.17 9.57 1.08
C VAL A 161 1.34 10.72 0.52
N SER A 162 0.76 10.56 -0.67
CA SER A 162 -0.06 11.57 -1.34
C SER A 162 -1.24 12.02 -0.48
N VAL A 163 -1.82 11.13 0.33
CA VAL A 163 -2.90 11.49 1.28
C VAL A 163 -2.48 12.67 2.15
N ASP A 164 -1.31 12.59 2.78
CA ASP A 164 -0.83 13.62 3.69
C ASP A 164 -0.43 14.91 2.93
N PHE A 165 0.13 14.78 1.71
CA PHE A 165 0.43 15.94 0.85
C PHE A 165 -0.80 16.76 0.50
N PHE A 166 -1.84 16.12 -0.02
CA PHE A 166 -3.01 16.83 -0.50
C PHE A 166 -3.91 17.32 0.64
N ILE A 167 -3.94 16.62 1.79
CA ILE A 167 -4.60 17.15 3.00
C ILE A 167 -3.91 18.44 3.47
N GLU A 168 -2.57 18.48 3.44
CA GLU A 168 -1.78 19.67 3.78
C GLU A 168 -1.75 20.71 2.65
N SER A 169 -2.48 20.48 1.54
CA SER A 169 -2.53 21.36 0.37
C SER A 169 -1.14 21.67 -0.22
N ILE A 170 -0.24 20.69 -0.17
CA ILE A 170 1.10 20.79 -0.74
C ILE A 170 1.07 20.27 -2.19
N PRO A 171 1.43 21.10 -3.19
CA PRO A 171 1.39 20.70 -4.58
C PRO A 171 2.44 19.65 -4.93
N TRP A 172 2.11 18.78 -5.89
CA TRP A 172 3.00 17.71 -6.36
C TRP A 172 3.02 17.58 -7.90
N ASP A 173 3.31 18.69 -8.56
CA ASP A 173 3.35 18.80 -10.04
C ASP A 173 4.32 17.81 -10.71
N GLU A 174 5.41 17.45 -10.03
CA GLU A 174 6.38 16.49 -10.54
C GLU A 174 5.77 15.09 -10.66
N LEU A 175 4.84 14.73 -9.76
CA LEU A 175 4.16 13.44 -9.80
C LEU A 175 3.12 13.40 -10.92
N SER A 176 2.35 14.47 -11.14
CA SER A 176 1.42 14.53 -12.27
C SER A 176 2.17 14.43 -13.60
N SER A 177 3.28 15.17 -13.74
CA SER A 177 4.18 15.11 -14.90
C SER A 177 4.77 13.70 -15.10
N PHE A 178 5.18 13.04 -14.03
CA PHE A 178 5.67 11.67 -14.09
C PHE A 178 4.58 10.71 -14.58
N ILE A 179 3.35 10.79 -14.05
CA ILE A 179 2.24 9.92 -14.45
C ILE A 179 1.89 10.11 -15.93
N VAL A 180 1.91 11.34 -16.44
CA VAL A 180 1.72 11.63 -17.88
C VAL A 180 2.75 10.91 -18.75
N SER A 181 3.99 10.79 -18.28
CA SER A 181 5.10 10.17 -19.03
C SER A 181 5.07 8.64 -19.05
N LEU A 182 4.21 8.00 -18.24
CA LEU A 182 4.10 6.56 -18.15
C LEU A 182 3.37 5.94 -19.36
N ASP A 183 3.68 4.67 -19.64
CA ASP A 183 2.83 3.85 -20.50
C ASP A 183 1.43 3.68 -19.90
N ASP A 184 0.45 3.38 -20.75
CA ASP A 184 -0.97 3.30 -20.36
C ASP A 184 -1.19 2.40 -19.13
N LYS A 185 -0.57 1.22 -19.10
CA LYS A 185 -0.75 0.26 -18.00
C LYS A 185 -0.19 0.79 -16.67
N LYS A 186 1.03 1.34 -16.69
CA LYS A 186 1.65 1.93 -15.50
C LYS A 186 0.93 3.20 -15.04
N MET A 187 0.43 4.02 -15.98
CA MET A 187 -0.41 5.17 -15.67
C MET A 187 -1.69 4.73 -14.95
N LEU A 188 -2.44 3.78 -15.52
CA LEU A 188 -3.69 3.30 -14.94
C LEU A 188 -3.46 2.72 -13.53
N LEU A 189 -2.38 1.95 -13.35
CA LEU A 189 -1.98 1.45 -12.03
C LEU A 189 -1.68 2.59 -11.06
N MET A 190 -0.85 3.55 -11.45
CA MET A 190 -0.46 4.64 -10.55
C MET A 190 -1.64 5.53 -10.19
N PHE A 191 -2.42 5.95 -11.19
CA PHE A 191 -3.57 6.80 -11.00
C PHE A 191 -4.70 6.11 -10.22
N GLY A 192 -4.98 4.84 -10.49
CA GLY A 192 -6.00 4.08 -9.77
C GLY A 192 -5.70 3.92 -8.27
N GLU A 193 -4.42 3.90 -7.90
CA GLU A 193 -3.98 3.79 -6.50
C GLU A 193 -4.02 5.14 -5.77
N LEU A 194 -3.91 6.29 -6.44
CA LEU A 194 -3.94 7.62 -5.80
C LEU A 194 -5.20 7.89 -4.94
N PRO A 195 -5.10 8.64 -3.84
CA PRO A 195 -6.24 8.91 -2.96
C PRO A 195 -7.29 9.81 -3.61
N THR A 196 -8.49 9.88 -3.04
CA THR A 196 -9.64 10.64 -3.59
C THR A 196 -9.61 12.15 -3.32
N VAL A 197 -8.57 12.62 -2.63
CA VAL A 197 -8.41 14.01 -2.16
C VAL A 197 -7.49 14.83 -3.06
N LEU A 198 -7.42 14.55 -4.36
CA LEU A 198 -6.53 15.28 -5.27
C LEU A 198 -7.10 16.68 -5.55
N ASP A 199 -6.22 17.66 -5.70
CA ASP A 199 -6.62 19.00 -6.13
C ASP A 199 -6.82 19.09 -7.65
N GLU A 200 -7.51 20.15 -8.09
CA GLU A 200 -7.82 20.38 -9.51
C GLU A 200 -6.55 20.59 -10.35
N ASP A 201 -5.56 21.29 -9.79
CA ASP A 201 -4.31 21.62 -10.47
C ASP A 201 -3.47 20.36 -10.76
N PHE A 202 -3.48 19.37 -9.87
CA PHE A 202 -2.84 18.08 -10.07
C PHE A 202 -3.55 17.25 -11.14
N LEU A 203 -4.89 17.29 -11.17
CA LEU A 203 -5.70 16.49 -12.11
C LEU A 203 -5.69 17.04 -13.53
N LYS A 204 -5.65 18.36 -13.69
CA LYS A 204 -5.75 19.03 -14.98
C LYS A 204 -4.73 18.51 -16.01
N PRO A 205 -3.41 18.41 -15.71
CA PRO A 205 -2.45 17.84 -16.64
C PRO A 205 -2.79 16.40 -17.06
N LEU A 206 -3.34 15.59 -16.16
CA LEU A 206 -3.71 14.20 -16.48
C LEU A 206 -4.90 14.15 -17.45
N LEU A 207 -5.90 14.99 -17.22
CA LEU A 207 -7.08 15.11 -18.09
C LEU A 207 -6.72 15.64 -19.47
N GLU A 208 -5.82 16.64 -19.55
CA GLU A 208 -5.31 17.20 -20.80
C GLU A 208 -4.44 16.21 -21.58
N ASN A 209 -3.89 15.18 -20.92
CA ASN A 209 -3.06 14.13 -21.53
C ASN A 209 -3.81 12.79 -21.62
N ASP A 210 -5.08 12.85 -22.03
CA ASP A 210 -5.89 11.70 -22.45
C ASP A 210 -6.16 10.64 -21.37
N LEU A 211 -6.07 10.97 -20.07
CA LEU A 211 -6.36 10.00 -18.99
C LEU A 211 -7.74 9.33 -19.18
N GLY A 212 -8.78 10.11 -19.49
CA GLY A 212 -10.13 9.58 -19.73
C GLY A 212 -10.18 8.61 -20.92
N PHE A 213 -9.50 8.94 -22.02
CA PHE A 213 -9.40 8.08 -23.19
C PHE A 213 -8.65 6.78 -22.87
N LYS A 214 -7.54 6.85 -22.12
CA LYS A 214 -6.75 5.69 -21.69
C LYS A 214 -7.55 4.76 -20.79
N ILE A 215 -8.37 5.30 -19.88
CA ILE A 215 -9.31 4.52 -19.07
C ILE A 215 -10.33 3.80 -19.95
N VAL A 216 -10.99 4.51 -20.88
CA VAL A 216 -11.98 3.89 -21.77
C VAL A 216 -11.35 2.82 -22.65
N LYS A 217 -10.15 3.08 -23.19
CA LYS A 217 -9.38 2.10 -23.96
C LYS A 217 -9.09 0.84 -23.13
N GLY A 218 -8.62 1.00 -21.89
CA GLY A 218 -8.36 -0.14 -20.99
C GLY A 218 -9.63 -0.91 -20.60
N LEU A 219 -10.77 -0.24 -20.45
CA LEU A 219 -12.07 -0.88 -20.23
C LEU A 219 -12.56 -1.69 -21.44
N LEU A 220 -12.07 -1.40 -22.64
CA LEU A 220 -12.35 -2.15 -23.86
C LEU A 220 -11.25 -3.17 -24.18
N ASP A 221 -10.13 -3.17 -23.46
CA ASP A 221 -8.99 -4.02 -23.74
C ASP A 221 -9.29 -5.50 -23.47
N GLN A 222 -8.64 -6.39 -24.20
CA GLN A 222 -8.78 -7.85 -24.04
C GLN A 222 -7.89 -8.40 -22.93
N ASP A 223 -6.88 -7.66 -22.46
CA ASP A 223 -6.07 -8.03 -21.32
C ASP A 223 -6.86 -7.86 -20.01
N CYS A 224 -7.00 -8.97 -19.28
CA CYS A 224 -7.80 -9.00 -18.05
C CYS A 224 -7.23 -8.09 -16.95
N GLU A 225 -5.91 -7.89 -16.91
CA GLU A 225 -5.28 -7.06 -15.89
C GLU A 225 -5.43 -5.58 -16.23
N GLU A 226 -5.22 -5.20 -17.49
CA GLU A 226 -5.46 -3.85 -17.98
C GLU A 226 -6.90 -3.40 -17.77
N TRP A 227 -7.88 -4.28 -18.04
CA TRP A 227 -9.28 -4.02 -17.71
C TRP A 227 -9.51 -3.74 -16.22
N CYS A 228 -8.89 -4.53 -15.33
CA CYS A 228 -9.00 -4.30 -13.89
C CYS A 228 -8.39 -2.96 -13.47
N LEU A 229 -7.23 -2.60 -14.03
CA LEU A 229 -6.56 -1.33 -13.75
C LEU A 229 -7.38 -0.15 -14.26
N ALA A 230 -7.98 -0.28 -15.45
CA ALA A 230 -8.86 0.72 -16.02
C ALA A 230 -10.14 0.92 -15.19
N LEU A 231 -10.71 -0.17 -14.64
CA LEU A 231 -11.84 -0.09 -13.72
C LEU A 231 -11.46 0.68 -12.43
N GLU A 232 -10.31 0.39 -11.84
CA GLU A 232 -9.82 1.10 -10.64
C GLU A 232 -9.55 2.58 -10.92
N ALA A 233 -8.85 2.88 -12.02
CA ALA A 233 -8.56 4.24 -12.47
C ALA A 233 -9.84 5.02 -12.81
N GLY A 234 -10.79 4.42 -13.53
CA GLY A 234 -12.07 5.02 -13.85
C GLY A 234 -12.91 5.30 -12.60
N PHE A 235 -12.95 4.35 -11.67
CA PHE A 235 -13.58 4.54 -10.37
C PHE A 235 -12.96 5.71 -9.60
N ASN A 236 -11.63 5.78 -9.54
CA ASN A 236 -10.93 6.87 -8.87
C ASN A 236 -11.23 8.22 -9.54
N LEU A 237 -11.18 8.28 -10.88
CA LEU A 237 -11.47 9.50 -11.64
C LEU A 237 -12.89 10.02 -11.35
N MET A 238 -13.89 9.15 -11.31
CA MET A 238 -15.26 9.57 -11.03
C MET A 238 -15.40 10.19 -9.64
N LEU A 239 -14.73 9.65 -8.63
CA LEU A 239 -14.72 10.22 -7.28
C LEU A 239 -14.08 11.61 -7.26
N GLN A 240 -12.97 11.80 -7.99
CA GLN A 240 -12.36 13.11 -8.15
C GLN A 240 -13.30 14.11 -8.82
N LEU A 241 -13.95 13.70 -9.92
CA LEU A 241 -14.87 14.57 -10.67
C LEU A 241 -16.08 14.98 -9.82
N ILE A 242 -16.54 14.13 -8.92
CA ILE A 242 -17.59 14.48 -7.95
C ILE A 242 -17.09 15.55 -6.97
N ASN A 243 -15.87 15.40 -6.46
CA ASN A 243 -15.26 16.36 -5.55
C ASN A 243 -15.02 17.72 -6.22
N LEU A 244 -14.76 17.73 -7.52
CA LEU A 244 -14.63 18.94 -8.36
C LEU A 244 -15.98 19.47 -8.90
N GLU A 245 -17.11 18.89 -8.49
CA GLU A 245 -18.46 19.23 -8.97
C GLU A 245 -18.67 19.11 -10.50
N ARG A 246 -17.83 18.33 -11.20
CA ARG A 246 -17.87 18.06 -12.65
C ARG A 246 -18.82 16.93 -13.01
N LYS A 247 -20.09 17.10 -12.62
CA LYS A 247 -21.15 16.06 -12.76
C LYS A 247 -21.44 15.65 -14.21
N ASP A 248 -21.15 16.51 -15.17
CA ASP A 248 -21.29 16.25 -16.60
C ASP A 248 -20.41 15.07 -17.06
N LEU A 249 -19.16 15.02 -16.61
CA LEU A 249 -18.18 14.00 -17.00
C LEU A 249 -18.35 12.67 -16.24
N VAL A 250 -19.03 12.69 -15.09
CA VAL A 250 -19.24 11.51 -14.24
C VAL A 250 -20.12 10.49 -14.96
N TRP A 251 -21.21 10.92 -15.60
CA TRP A 251 -22.19 9.99 -16.19
C TRP A 251 -21.66 9.24 -17.40
N ASP A 252 -20.84 9.88 -18.23
CA ASP A 252 -20.17 9.23 -19.36
C ASP A 252 -19.24 8.12 -18.87
N SER A 253 -18.53 8.37 -17.77
CA SER A 253 -17.64 7.38 -17.13
C SER A 253 -18.42 6.23 -16.49
N VAL A 254 -19.56 6.52 -15.83
CA VAL A 254 -20.47 5.49 -15.29
C VAL A 254 -20.98 4.59 -16.41
N TYR A 255 -21.43 5.18 -17.51
CA TYR A 255 -21.91 4.43 -18.67
C TYR A 255 -20.81 3.53 -19.22
N ALA A 256 -19.60 4.06 -19.43
CA ALA A 256 -18.47 3.28 -19.92
C ALA A 256 -18.14 2.07 -19.03
N ILE A 257 -18.12 2.25 -17.71
CA ILE A 257 -17.85 1.15 -16.76
C ILE A 257 -18.98 0.11 -16.77
N VAL A 258 -20.25 0.53 -16.67
CA VAL A 258 -21.38 -0.41 -16.63
C VAL A 258 -21.49 -1.19 -17.94
N SER A 259 -21.35 -0.51 -19.09
CA SER A 259 -21.32 -1.15 -20.41
C SER A 259 -20.15 -2.13 -20.54
N SER A 260 -18.96 -1.76 -20.06
CA SER A 260 -17.79 -2.62 -20.08
C SER A 260 -17.96 -3.87 -19.21
N VAL A 261 -18.57 -3.75 -18.03
CA VAL A 261 -18.95 -4.91 -17.20
C VAL A 261 -19.94 -5.82 -17.93
N TRP A 262 -20.99 -5.24 -18.53
CA TRP A 262 -21.96 -6.01 -19.31
C TRP A 262 -21.28 -6.76 -20.47
N GLU A 263 -20.37 -6.12 -21.20
CA GLU A 263 -19.63 -6.73 -22.31
C GLU A 263 -18.74 -7.88 -21.82
N MET A 264 -18.00 -7.67 -20.72
CA MET A 264 -17.14 -8.69 -20.12
C MET A 264 -17.91 -9.96 -19.76
N VAL A 265 -19.13 -9.81 -19.26
CA VAL A 265 -19.97 -10.93 -18.82
C VAL A 265 -20.71 -11.57 -19.99
N ASN A 266 -21.40 -10.77 -20.81
CA ASN A 266 -22.34 -11.29 -21.79
C ASN A 266 -21.70 -11.63 -23.13
N VAL A 267 -20.71 -10.84 -23.56
CA VAL A 267 -20.03 -11.06 -24.84
C VAL A 267 -18.78 -11.90 -24.63
N ARG A 268 -17.92 -11.51 -23.69
CA ARG A 268 -16.61 -12.14 -23.49
C ARG A 268 -16.64 -13.35 -22.57
N LYS A 269 -17.73 -13.56 -21.82
CA LYS A 269 -17.92 -14.68 -20.87
C LYS A 269 -16.83 -14.74 -19.78
N ARG A 270 -16.39 -13.57 -19.28
CA ARG A 270 -15.31 -13.38 -18.30
C ARG A 270 -15.80 -12.84 -16.96
N ASP A 271 -16.86 -13.44 -16.42
CA ASP A 271 -17.45 -13.06 -15.12
C ASP A 271 -16.41 -13.08 -13.97
N VAL A 272 -15.49 -14.05 -13.97
CA VAL A 272 -14.40 -14.13 -12.98
C VAL A 272 -13.47 -12.89 -12.99
N VAL A 273 -13.26 -12.28 -14.15
CA VAL A 273 -12.43 -11.06 -14.28
C VAL A 273 -13.19 -9.86 -13.71
N VAL A 274 -14.49 -9.76 -13.98
CA VAL A 274 -15.35 -8.74 -13.36
C VAL A 274 -15.31 -8.88 -11.85
N ARG A 275 -15.49 -10.09 -11.31
CA ARG A 275 -15.38 -10.35 -9.87
C ARG A 275 -14.03 -9.89 -9.31
N LYS A 276 -12.93 -10.20 -10.00
CA LYS A 276 -11.58 -9.76 -9.60
C LYS A 276 -11.51 -8.23 -9.52
N GLY A 277 -11.98 -7.52 -10.56
CA GLY A 277 -12.01 -6.05 -10.59
C GLY A 277 -12.87 -5.45 -9.47
N LEU A 278 -14.07 -5.99 -9.24
CA LEU A 278 -14.95 -5.53 -8.17
C LEU A 278 -14.33 -5.73 -6.78
N LEU A 279 -13.65 -6.85 -6.54
CA LEU A 279 -12.91 -7.06 -5.28
C LEU A 279 -11.77 -6.07 -5.08
N ARG A 280 -11.22 -5.49 -6.16
CA ARG A 280 -10.27 -4.38 -6.05
C ARG A 280 -10.97 -3.09 -5.65
N LEU A 281 -12.13 -2.79 -6.24
CA LEU A 281 -12.95 -1.65 -5.82
C LEU A 281 -13.37 -1.78 -4.35
N VAL A 282 -13.72 -2.98 -3.87
CA VAL A 282 -14.00 -3.22 -2.44
C VAL A 282 -12.81 -2.82 -1.56
N ARG A 283 -11.58 -3.17 -1.96
CA ARG A 283 -10.36 -2.78 -1.23
C ARG A 283 -10.14 -1.28 -1.26
N LYS A 284 -10.29 -0.65 -2.43
CA LYS A 284 -10.17 0.80 -2.59
C LYS A 284 -11.18 1.56 -1.73
N VAL A 285 -12.45 1.16 -1.80
CA VAL A 285 -13.53 1.76 -1.01
C VAL A 285 -13.28 1.58 0.48
N ARG A 286 -12.77 0.42 0.93
CA ARG A 286 -12.40 0.23 2.34
C ARG A 286 -11.31 1.20 2.78
N GLY A 287 -10.28 1.42 1.96
CA GLY A 287 -9.20 2.34 2.27
C GLY A 287 -9.65 3.81 2.31
N GLU A 288 -10.61 4.18 1.47
CA GLU A 288 -11.07 5.56 1.31
C GLU A 288 -12.37 5.89 2.06
N ALA A 289 -13.07 4.91 2.64
CA ALA A 289 -14.42 5.09 3.19
C ALA A 289 -14.50 6.17 4.28
N LEU A 290 -13.46 6.36 5.08
CA LEU A 290 -13.41 7.40 6.10
C LEU A 290 -13.27 8.82 5.52
N ARG A 291 -12.85 8.95 4.25
CA ARG A 291 -12.62 10.22 3.55
C ARG A 291 -13.80 10.64 2.69
N PHE A 292 -14.68 9.72 2.33
CA PHE A 292 -15.85 10.02 1.52
C PHE A 292 -16.78 11.02 2.23
N ARG A 293 -17.44 11.87 1.46
CA ARG A 293 -18.56 12.69 1.93
C ARG A 293 -19.87 12.10 1.41
N GLY A 294 -20.98 12.78 1.69
CA GLY A 294 -22.30 12.30 1.33
C GLY A 294 -22.47 12.04 -0.17
N ALA A 295 -21.84 12.88 -1.01
CA ALA A 295 -21.93 12.75 -2.47
C ALA A 295 -21.20 11.51 -2.99
N GLU A 296 -20.00 11.22 -2.47
CA GLU A 296 -19.19 10.06 -2.81
C GLU A 296 -19.87 8.78 -2.30
N TYR A 297 -20.38 8.78 -1.06
CA TYR A 297 -21.16 7.66 -0.53
C TYR A 297 -22.37 7.34 -1.43
N GLU A 298 -23.16 8.36 -1.77
CA GLU A 298 -24.35 8.20 -2.62
C GLU A 298 -23.96 7.67 -4.00
N PHE A 299 -22.92 8.24 -4.59
CA PHE A 299 -22.42 7.84 -5.89
C PHE A 299 -21.96 6.38 -5.92
N VAL A 300 -21.06 5.99 -5.01
CA VAL A 300 -20.50 4.63 -4.97
C VAL A 300 -21.59 3.61 -4.71
N THR A 301 -22.55 3.94 -3.83
CA THR A 301 -23.73 3.11 -3.57
C THR A 301 -24.57 2.89 -4.83
N ARG A 302 -24.85 3.96 -5.57
CA ARG A 302 -25.61 3.90 -6.84
C ARG A 302 -24.86 3.12 -7.91
N LEU A 303 -23.56 3.36 -8.08
CA LEU A 303 -22.73 2.63 -9.06
C LEU A 303 -22.71 1.13 -8.76
N ALA A 304 -22.52 0.75 -7.49
CA ALA A 304 -22.54 -0.66 -7.09
C ALA A 304 -23.90 -1.32 -7.36
N LEU A 305 -25.01 -0.61 -7.15
CA LEU A 305 -26.36 -1.11 -7.51
C LEU A 305 -26.55 -1.27 -9.01
N MET A 306 -26.03 -0.33 -9.82
CA MET A 306 -26.09 -0.43 -11.28
C MET A 306 -25.32 -1.65 -11.77
N ILE A 307 -24.11 -1.87 -11.24
CA ILE A 307 -23.29 -3.03 -11.57
C ILE A 307 -24.00 -4.33 -11.16
N GLU A 308 -24.51 -4.43 -9.92
CA GLU A 308 -25.22 -5.63 -9.44
C GLU A 308 -26.41 -6.03 -10.33
N ARG A 309 -27.08 -5.04 -10.94
CA ARG A 309 -28.23 -5.22 -11.83
C ARG A 309 -27.87 -5.57 -13.27
N VAL A 310 -26.58 -5.66 -13.60
CA VAL A 310 -26.16 -6.12 -14.93
C VAL A 310 -26.60 -7.57 -15.13
N ASP A 311 -27.39 -7.79 -16.18
CA ASP A 311 -27.82 -9.14 -16.56
C ASP A 311 -26.64 -10.03 -16.92
N GLY A 312 -26.75 -11.32 -16.58
CA GLY A 312 -25.72 -12.33 -16.86
C GLY A 312 -24.64 -12.47 -15.78
N LEU A 313 -24.59 -11.59 -14.77
CA LEU A 313 -23.65 -11.72 -13.65
C LEU A 313 -23.90 -12.99 -12.85
N GLY A 314 -22.81 -13.70 -12.54
CA GLY A 314 -22.83 -14.82 -11.60
C GLY A 314 -23.10 -14.35 -10.16
N ASP A 315 -23.62 -15.26 -9.33
CA ASP A 315 -23.99 -14.93 -7.95
C ASP A 315 -22.79 -14.43 -7.13
N ASP A 316 -21.62 -15.05 -7.28
CA ASP A 316 -20.38 -14.59 -6.63
C ASP A 316 -19.98 -13.16 -7.04
N THR A 317 -20.25 -12.79 -8.29
CA THR A 317 -19.91 -11.47 -8.82
C THR A 317 -20.91 -10.41 -8.33
N LYS A 318 -22.20 -10.77 -8.22
CA LYS A 318 -23.21 -9.94 -7.54
C LYS A 318 -22.86 -9.73 -6.07
N ILE A 319 -22.38 -10.77 -5.38
CA ILE A 319 -21.88 -10.65 -4.00
C ILE A 319 -20.73 -9.64 -3.95
N ALA A 320 -19.75 -9.72 -4.86
CA ALA A 320 -18.64 -8.75 -4.90
C ALA A 320 -19.13 -7.30 -5.15
N ALA A 321 -20.12 -7.08 -6.02
CA ALA A 321 -20.73 -5.77 -6.22
C ALA A 321 -21.43 -5.27 -4.95
N LYS A 322 -22.18 -6.14 -4.27
CA LYS A 322 -22.84 -5.82 -3.00
C LYS A 322 -21.85 -5.46 -1.89
N MET A 323 -20.72 -6.16 -1.81
CA MET A 323 -19.68 -5.89 -0.82
C MET A 323 -19.15 -4.46 -0.86
N ILE A 324 -19.16 -3.80 -2.03
CA ILE A 324 -18.78 -2.39 -2.16
C ILE A 324 -19.66 -1.52 -1.25
N ARG A 325 -20.98 -1.77 -1.24
CA ARG A 325 -21.93 -1.05 -0.38
C ARG A 325 -21.84 -1.49 1.07
N ASP A 326 -21.71 -2.79 1.32
CA ASP A 326 -21.62 -3.33 2.69
C ASP A 326 -20.38 -2.78 3.43
N VAL A 327 -19.32 -2.41 2.71
CA VAL A 327 -18.19 -1.68 3.29
C VAL A 327 -18.63 -0.28 3.71
N LEU A 328 -19.26 0.49 2.81
CA LEU A 328 -19.72 1.84 3.12
C LEU A 328 -20.74 1.90 4.27
N ASP A 329 -21.74 1.02 4.27
CA ASP A 329 -22.77 1.01 5.31
C ASP A 329 -22.20 0.76 6.71
N ARG A 330 -21.08 0.02 6.81
CA ARG A 330 -20.36 -0.14 8.09
C ARG A 330 -19.76 1.16 8.60
N TYR A 331 -19.20 1.98 7.70
CA TYR A 331 -18.59 3.26 8.08
C TYR A 331 -19.63 4.37 8.31
N TYR A 332 -20.72 4.39 7.54
CA TYR A 332 -21.71 5.49 7.59
C TYR A 332 -22.94 5.22 8.45
N MET A 333 -23.37 3.96 8.58
CA MET A 333 -24.62 3.59 9.25
C MET A 333 -24.39 2.80 10.55
N GLY A 334 -23.13 2.68 11.01
CA GLY A 334 -22.78 1.96 12.24
C GLY A 334 -23.10 0.46 12.20
N GLY A 335 -23.12 -0.14 11.00
CA GLY A 335 -23.61 -1.51 10.78
C GLY A 335 -22.88 -2.60 11.56
N THR A 336 -23.65 -3.48 12.21
CA THR A 336 -23.19 -4.70 12.89
C THR A 336 -22.83 -5.80 11.88
N GLY A 337 -21.53 -6.05 11.71
CA GLY A 337 -20.91 -7.37 11.47
C GLY A 337 -21.41 -8.25 10.31
N LEU A 338 -20.71 -8.20 9.18
CA LEU A 338 -20.35 -9.41 8.43
C LEU A 338 -18.83 -9.48 8.38
N ASP A 339 -18.25 -10.52 8.97
CA ASP A 339 -16.80 -10.71 9.07
C ASP A 339 -16.21 -11.04 7.69
N SER A 340 -16.06 -10.00 6.87
CA SER A 340 -15.55 -10.07 5.50
C SER A 340 -14.03 -10.28 5.44
N SER A 341 -13.35 -10.34 6.59
CA SER A 341 -11.90 -10.58 6.66
C SER A 341 -11.58 -12.02 6.24
N GLY A 342 -12.31 -13.01 6.77
CA GLY A 342 -12.13 -14.43 6.45
C GLY A 342 -12.64 -14.84 5.06
N PHE A 343 -13.71 -14.22 4.57
CA PHE A 343 -14.31 -14.56 3.28
C PHE A 343 -13.47 -14.07 2.08
N ILE A 344 -12.78 -12.93 2.22
CA ILE A 344 -11.86 -12.43 1.18
C ILE A 344 -10.58 -13.28 1.14
N GLN A 345 -10.08 -13.74 2.30
CA GLN A 345 -8.92 -14.63 2.37
C GLN A 345 -9.21 -16.04 1.83
N SER A 346 -10.44 -16.55 1.93
CA SER A 346 -10.80 -17.85 1.34
C SER A 346 -11.00 -17.80 -0.18
N LEU A 347 -11.39 -16.65 -0.73
CA LEU A 347 -11.56 -16.45 -2.18
C LEU A 347 -10.25 -16.12 -2.91
N ILE A 348 -9.25 -15.60 -2.20
CA ILE A 348 -7.90 -15.33 -2.71
C ILE A 348 -7.02 -16.47 -2.21
N GLY A 349 -7.00 -17.59 -2.93
CA GLY A 349 -6.21 -18.77 -2.57
C GLY A 349 -4.81 -18.42 -2.06
N THR A 350 -4.52 -18.85 -0.84
CA THR A 350 -3.21 -18.76 -0.20
C THR A 350 -2.22 -19.63 -0.96
N HIS A 351 -1.45 -19.05 -1.89
CA HIS A 351 -0.17 -19.64 -2.29
C HIS A 351 0.91 -19.22 -1.30
N HIS A 352 0.88 -19.85 -0.13
CA HIS A 352 2.04 -20.03 0.75
C HIS A 352 2.16 -21.52 1.04
N SER A 353 2.97 -22.21 0.23
CA SER A 353 3.83 -23.34 0.62
C SER A 353 4.38 -24.04 -0.63
N ALA A 354 5.64 -23.72 -0.93
CA ALA A 354 6.75 -24.63 -1.27
C ALA A 354 7.89 -23.78 -1.86
#